data_AF-A0AAQ1BJD7-F1
#
_entry.id   AF-A0AAQ1BJD7-F1
#
_cell.length_a   1.000
_cell.length_b   1.000
_cell.length_c   1.000
_cell.angle_alpha   90.00
_cell.angle_beta   90.00
_cell.angle_gamma   90.00
#
_symmetry.space_group_name_H-M   'P 1'
#
loop_
_entity.id
_entity.type
_entity.pdbx_description
1 polymer ?
#
loop_
_entity_poly.entity_id
_entity_poly.type
_entity_poly.pdbx_seq_one_letter_code
_entity_poly.pdbx_strand_id
1 'polypeptide(L)' 'MGKRKGALVYVLTVIIFLLIIPEIILRVCTSEQLGRISDFTSLGGLLNPLLSLLIFLALVSIILAVIAIALVKRILRTR' A
#
# COMPACT_ATOMS: atom_id res chain seq x y z
N MET A 1 -16.78 23.34 5.84
CA MET A 1 -16.51 22.25 4.87
C MET A 1 -17.12 20.96 5.41
N GLY A 2 -18.19 20.44 4.79
CA GLY A 2 -18.96 19.32 5.35
C GLY A 2 -18.12 18.06 5.54
N LYS A 3 -18.26 17.42 6.71
CA LYS A 3 -17.49 16.23 7.17
C LYS A 3 -17.36 15.11 6.11
N ARG A 4 -18.32 15.00 5.18
CA ARG A 4 -18.31 14.04 4.06
C ARG A 4 -17.20 14.30 3.01
N LYS A 5 -16.85 15.56 2.73
CA LYS A 5 -15.83 15.88 1.71
C LYS A 5 -14.42 15.47 2.16
N GLY A 6 -14.11 15.58 3.46
CA GLY A 6 -12.82 15.15 4.01
C GLY A 6 -12.63 13.63 3.99
N ALA A 7 -13.70 12.86 4.23
CA ALA A 7 -13.66 11.40 4.14
C ALA A 7 -13.42 10.91 2.70
N LEU A 8 -14.04 11.55 1.71
CA LEU A 8 -13.82 11.24 0.30
C LEU A 8 -12.35 11.43 -0.12
N VAL A 9 -11.71 12.51 0.29
CA VAL A 9 -10.29 12.76 0.00
C VAL A 9 -9.41 11.69 0.64
N TYR A 10 -9.71 11.29 1.89
CA TYR A 10 -8.97 10.23 2.57
C TYR A 10 -9.08 8.89 1.82
N VAL A 11 -10.31 8.49 1.46
CA VAL A 11 -10.55 7.24 0.73
C VAL A 11 -9.87 7.27 -0.64
N LEU A 12 -9.96 8.39 -1.37
CA LEU A 12 -9.33 8.53 -2.67
C LEU A 12 -7.80 8.41 -2.59
N THR A 13 -7.18 9.04 -1.59
CA THR A 13 -5.73 8.91 -1.36
C THR A 13 -5.33 7.47 -1.09
N VAL A 14 -6.07 6.75 -0.24
CA VAL A 14 -5.77 5.33 0.04
C VAL A 14 -5.90 4.49 -1.23
N ILE A 15 -6.95 4.71 -2.04
CA ILE A 15 -7.15 3.99 -3.31
C ILE A 15 -6.01 4.27 -4.29
N ILE A 16 -5.60 5.54 -4.45
CA ILE A 16 -4.50 5.92 -5.35
C ILE A 16 -3.20 5.21 -4.94
N PHE A 17 -2.88 5.21 -3.65
CA PHE A 17 -1.71 4.49 -3.13
C PHE A 17 -1.82 2.98 -3.43
N LEU A 18 -2.99 2.39 -3.17
CA LEU A 18 -3.25 0.95 -3.37
C LEU A 18 -3.17 0.54 -4.84
N LEU A 19 -3.40 1.45 -5.79
CA LEU A 19 -3.21 1.15 -7.21
C LEU A 19 -1.76 1.37 -7.66
N ILE A 20 -1.18 2.52 -7.31
CA ILE A 20 0.13 2.93 -7.82
C ILE A 20 1.26 2.08 -7.23
N ILE A 21 1.26 1.80 -5.92
CA ILE A 21 2.38 1.10 -5.28
C ILE A 21 2.53 -0.33 -5.81
N PRO A 22 1.47 -1.15 -5.85
CA PRO A 22 1.56 -2.49 -6.43
C PRO A 22 2.01 -2.46 -7.88
N GLU A 23 1.47 -1.54 -8.68
CA GLU A 23 1.81 -1.42 -10.10
C GLU A 23 3.29 -1.06 -10.31
N ILE A 24 3.81 -0.10 -9.54
CA ILE A 24 5.23 0.27 -9.58
C ILE A 24 6.11 -0.90 -9.16
N ILE A 25 5.77 -1.58 -8.06
CA ILE A 25 6.58 -2.71 -7.56
C ILE A 25 6.60 -3.84 -8.59
N LEU A 26 5.47 -4.14 -9.23
CA LEU A 26 5.40 -5.16 -10.28
C LEU A 26 6.18 -4.76 -11.54
N ARG A 27 6.29 -3.47 -11.86
CA ARG A 27 7.09 -2.99 -13.00
C ARG A 27 8.59 -2.92 -12.70
N VAL A 28 8.97 -2.65 -11.45
CA VAL A 28 10.36 -2.40 -11.05
C VAL A 28 11.04 -3.67 -10.55
N CYS A 29 10.34 -4.52 -9.79
CA CYS A 29 10.91 -5.76 -9.28
C CYS A 29 10.94 -6.83 -10.37
N THR A 30 12.09 -7.49 -10.50
CA THR A 30 12.20 -8.70 -11.31
C THR A 30 11.40 -9.85 -10.71
N SER A 31 10.97 -10.78 -11.56
CA SER A 31 10.21 -11.96 -11.18
C SER A 31 10.90 -12.81 -10.10
N GLU A 32 12.23 -12.87 -10.08
CA GLU A 32 12.99 -13.55 -9.03
C GLU A 32 12.88 -12.86 -7.66
N GLN A 33 12.89 -11.52 -7.62
CA GLN A 33 12.72 -10.77 -6.38
C GLN A 33 11.28 -10.89 -5.87
N LEU A 34 10.30 -10.82 -6.77
CA LEU A 34 8.89 -11.05 -6.44
C LEU A 34 8.69 -12.46 -5.91
N GLY A 35 9.27 -13.49 -6.53
CA GLY A 35 9.22 -14.87 -6.05
C GLY A 35 9.77 -15.02 -4.63
N ARG A 36 10.94 -14.43 -4.33
CA ARG A 36 11.51 -14.44 -2.97
C ARG A 36 10.63 -13.75 -1.94
N ILE A 37 10.10 -12.57 -2.26
CA ILE A 37 9.16 -11.86 -1.37
C ILE A 37 7.91 -12.72 -1.16
N SER A 38 7.43 -13.33 -2.24
CA SER A 38 6.26 -14.18 -2.25
C SER A 38 6.42 -15.42 -1.37
N ASP A 39 7.57 -16.08 -1.41
CA ASP A 39 7.88 -17.24 -0.57
C ASP A 39 7.97 -16.85 0.92
N PHE A 40 8.53 -15.67 1.20
CA PHE A 40 8.55 -15.08 2.54
C PHE A 40 7.14 -14.76 3.04
N THR A 41 6.29 -14.13 2.23
CA THR A 41 4.92 -13.75 2.63
C THR A 41 3.99 -14.95 2.67
N SER A 42 4.25 -15.98 1.86
CA SER A 42 3.50 -17.24 1.82
C SER A 42 3.67 -18.10 3.07
N LEU A 43 4.47 -17.66 4.06
CA LEU A 43 4.81 -18.43 5.27
C LEU A 43 5.40 -19.80 4.91
N GLY A 44 6.26 -19.83 3.88
CA GLY A 44 6.91 -21.06 3.42
C GLY A 44 6.00 -21.99 2.61
N GLY A 45 5.01 -21.47 1.88
CA GLY A 45 4.14 -22.25 0.98
C GLY A 45 2.76 -22.56 1.55
N LEU A 46 2.41 -22.03 2.73
CA LEU A 46 1.14 -22.28 3.41
C LEU A 46 -0.04 -21.58 2.72
N LEU A 47 0.22 -20.45 2.07
CA LEU A 47 -0.74 -19.68 1.27
C LEU A 47 -0.28 -19.59 -0.18
N ASN A 48 -1.22 -19.47 -1.12
CA ASN A 48 -0.87 -19.29 -2.53
C ASN A 48 0.08 -18.07 -2.69
N PRO A 49 1.32 -18.24 -3.21
CA PRO A 49 2.35 -17.22 -3.20
C PRO A 49 1.87 -15.89 -3.78
N LEU A 50 1.25 -15.93 -4.96
CA LEU A 50 0.74 -14.73 -5.64
C LEU A 50 -0.32 -13.99 -4.82
N LEU A 51 -1.21 -14.74 -4.17
CA LEU A 51 -2.30 -14.18 -3.37
C LEU A 51 -1.76 -13.58 -2.07
N SER A 52 -0.79 -14.24 -1.45
CA SER A 52 -0.09 -13.71 -0.28
C SER A 52 0.69 -12.43 -0.61
N LEU A 53 1.40 -12.41 -1.75
CA LEU A 53 2.14 -11.23 -2.21
C LEU A 53 1.21 -10.04 -2.48
N LEU A 54 0.05 -10.27 -3.12
CA LEU A 54 -0.97 -9.22 -3.34
C LEU A 54 -1.50 -8.65 -2.02
N ILE A 55 -1.82 -9.51 -1.05
CA ILE A 55 -2.30 -9.07 0.27
C ILE A 55 -1.21 -8.27 0.99
N PHE A 56 0.03 -8.74 0.95
CA PHE A 56 1.16 -8.05 1.54
C PHE A 56 1.35 -6.64 0.94
N LEU A 57 1.30 -6.55 -0.39
CA LEU A 57 1.42 -5.28 -1.10
C LEU A 57 0.28 -4.31 -0.76
N ALA A 58 -0.95 -4.83 -0.65
CA ALA A 58 -2.10 -4.04 -0.24
C ALA A 58 -1.94 -3.52 1.20
N LEU A 59 -1.49 -4.36 2.13
CA LEU A 59 -1.22 -3.95 3.52
C LEU A 59 -0.14 -2.87 3.60
N VAL A 60 0.99 -3.06 2.91
CA VAL A 60 2.09 -2.08 2.85
C VAL A 60 1.57 -0.76 2.29
N SER A 61 0.77 -0.80 1.22
CA SER A 61 0.21 0.41 0.62
C SER A 61 -0.74 1.16 1.55
N ILE A 62 -1.61 0.44 2.28
CA ILE A 62 -2.51 1.07 3.27
C ILE A 62 -1.70 1.74 4.39
N ILE A 63 -0.69 1.05 4.92
CA ILE A 63 0.20 1.59 5.94
C ILE A 63 0.88 2.86 5.42
N LEU A 64 1.40 2.84 4.20
CA LEU A 64 2.07 3.99 3.59
C LEU A 64 1.11 5.17 3.38
N ALA A 65 -0.13 4.92 2.97
CA ALA A 65 -1.15 5.95 2.84
C ALA A 65 -1.48 6.60 4.19
N VAL A 66 -1.63 5.82 5.26
CA VAL A 66 -1.86 6.33 6.62
C VAL A 66 -0.67 7.20 7.08
N ILE A 67 0.56 6.73 6.86
CA ILE A 67 1.78 7.47 7.19
C ILE A 67 1.84 8.78 6.42
N ALA A 68 1.57 8.76 5.10
CA ALA A 68 1.58 9.96 4.26
C ALA A 68 0.56 10.99 4.75
N ILE A 69 -0.66 10.57 5.08
CA ILE A 69 -1.70 11.46 5.59
C ILE A 69 -1.34 12.02 6.97
N ALA A 70 -0.75 11.19 7.84
CA ALA A 70 -0.25 11.64 9.14
C ALA A 70 0.88 12.67 9.00
N LEU A 71 1.82 12.45 8.07
CA LEU A 71 2.90 13.37 7.73
C LEU A 71 2.37 14.70 7.19
N VAL A 72 1.45 14.67 6.23
CA VAL A 72 0.82 15.87 5.67
C VAL A 72 0.08 16.64 6.76
N LYS A 73 -0.71 15.96 7.61
CA LYS A 73 -1.36 16.61 8.76
C LYS A 73 -0.35 17.24 9.72
N ARG A 74 0.77 16.56 9.99
CA ARG A 74 1.82 17.06 10.88
C ARG A 74 2.47 18.32 10.30
N ILE A 75 2.84 18.29 9.02
CA ILE A 75 3.43 19.43 8.31
C ILE A 75 2.46 20.62 8.27
N LEU A 76 1.19 20.38 7.94
CA LEU A 76 0.16 21.43 7.86
C LEU A 76 -0.19 22.02 9.24
N ARG A 77 0.02 21.26 10.33
CA ARG A 77 -0.21 21.72 11.71
C ARG A 77 0.97 22.50 12.29
N THR A 78 2.18 22.26 11.77
CA THR A 78 3.40 22.95 12.19
C THR A 78 3.62 24.28 11.43
N ARG A 79 2.92 24.48 10.31
CA ARG A 79 2.80 25.76 9.60
C ARG A 79 1.59 26.54 10.09
#